data_AF-A0A9E5K458-F1
#
_entry.id   AF-A0A9E5K458-F1
#
_cell.length_a   1.000
_cell.length_b   1.000
_cell.length_c   1.000
_cell.angle_alpha   90.00
_cell.angle_beta   90.00
_cell.angle_gamma   90.00
#
_symmetry.space_group_name_H-M   'P 1'
#
loop_
_entity.id
_entity.type
_entity.pdbx_description
1 polymer ?
#
loop_
_entity_poly.entity_id
_entity_poly.type
_entity_poly.pdbx_seq_one_letter_code
_entity_poly.pdbx_strand_id
1 'polypeptide(L)'
;MFYPAKGNIAFKKDGWSGSVSMWCKTDSDKLLKTKFCDPVQITQKGANNGGLWFDFNDAKPRDLRHGAFSMIPDGQKGIGEDDPKAPMVRVSGIGWKANDWHHVVLTFKNLDTGKPDALTAIYIDGKLIGEVKDRAIAMGWDIEKAGIYIAINYIGLLDEFALFDKALTGEEVSHLHKNPELLSPLKKKAALENPPASTAITSEEVPRGLKNFYRKTARPDGSF
;
A
#
# COMPACT_ATOMS: atom_id res chain seq x y z
N MET A 1 10.25 -4.03 -4.82
CA MET A 1 9.88 -4.06 -6.27
C MET A 1 9.10 -2.82 -6.62
N PHE A 2 9.09 -2.42 -7.89
CA PHE A 2 8.35 -1.25 -8.38
C PHE A 2 7.56 -1.61 -9.63
N TYR A 3 6.31 -1.16 -9.70
CA TYR A 3 5.47 -1.21 -10.89
C TYR A 3 4.88 0.18 -11.16
N PRO A 4 4.77 0.62 -12.43
CA PRO A 4 4.06 1.86 -12.74
C PRO A 4 2.59 1.72 -12.37
N ALA A 5 1.99 2.76 -11.81
CA ALA A 5 0.55 2.78 -11.55
C ALA A 5 -0.25 2.76 -12.86
N LYS A 6 0.20 3.51 -13.88
CA LYS A 6 -0.39 3.48 -15.22
C LYS A 6 -0.46 2.05 -15.76
N GLY A 7 -1.65 1.65 -16.19
CA GLY A 7 -1.91 0.34 -16.77
C GLY A 7 -2.06 -0.80 -15.74
N ASN A 8 -1.74 -0.57 -14.46
CA ASN A 8 -1.91 -1.54 -13.38
C ASN A 8 -3.03 -1.18 -12.39
N ILE A 9 -3.40 0.11 -12.29
CA ILE A 9 -4.57 0.55 -11.50
C ILE A 9 -5.57 1.32 -12.37
N ALA A 10 -6.85 1.21 -12.01
CA ALA A 10 -7.96 1.87 -12.69
C ALA A 10 -8.18 3.34 -12.22
N PHE A 11 -7.09 4.08 -12.01
CA PHE A 11 -7.12 5.46 -11.52
C PHE A 11 -7.92 6.39 -12.45
N LYS A 12 -8.76 7.24 -11.87
CA LYS A 12 -9.53 8.30 -12.55
C LYS A 12 -9.64 9.51 -11.63
N LYS A 13 -9.52 10.72 -12.19
CA LYS A 13 -9.45 11.99 -11.43
C LYS A 13 -10.81 12.47 -10.89
N ASP A 14 -11.91 11.84 -11.28
CA ASP A 14 -13.29 12.23 -10.98
C ASP A 14 -14.02 11.19 -10.11
N GLY A 15 -13.27 10.28 -9.49
CA GLY A 15 -13.83 9.17 -8.74
C GLY A 15 -13.22 7.86 -9.21
N TRP A 16 -12.48 7.20 -8.32
CA TRP A 16 -12.01 5.85 -8.59
C TRP A 16 -12.10 4.96 -7.35
N SER A 17 -12.11 3.67 -7.63
CA SER A 17 -12.21 2.62 -6.64
C SER A 17 -11.29 1.48 -7.04
N GLY A 18 -10.96 0.63 -6.09
CA GLY A 18 -10.09 -0.50 -6.33
C GLY A 18 -9.76 -1.26 -5.06
N SER A 19 -8.99 -2.32 -5.22
CA SER A 19 -8.48 -3.10 -4.10
C SER A 19 -7.07 -3.61 -4.38
N VAL A 20 -6.30 -3.79 -3.31
CA VAL A 20 -5.01 -4.49 -3.32
C VAL A 20 -5.17 -5.71 -2.43
N SER A 21 -4.80 -6.89 -2.91
CA SER A 21 -4.79 -8.14 -2.16
C SER A 21 -3.39 -8.72 -2.16
N MET A 22 -2.94 -9.27 -1.04
CA MET A 22 -1.72 -10.06 -0.95
C MET A 22 -1.75 -11.00 0.25
N TRP A 23 -1.01 -12.08 0.16
CA TRP A 23 -0.64 -12.89 1.32
C TRP A 23 0.72 -12.44 1.83
N CYS A 24 0.84 -12.36 3.16
CA CYS A 24 2.03 -11.92 3.86
C CYS A 24 2.46 -12.95 4.89
N LYS A 25 3.77 -13.18 5.02
CA LYS A 25 4.33 -14.05 6.05
C LYS A 25 5.61 -13.45 6.61
N THR A 26 5.57 -13.08 7.89
CA THR A 26 6.71 -12.51 8.62
C THR A 26 6.53 -12.70 10.13
N ASP A 27 7.61 -12.59 10.89
CA ASP A 27 7.53 -12.33 12.33
C ASP A 27 7.67 -10.82 12.54
N SER A 28 6.56 -10.15 12.86
CA SER A 28 6.52 -8.70 12.95
C SER A 28 7.50 -8.15 13.98
N ASP A 29 7.71 -8.89 15.08
CA ASP A 29 8.52 -8.42 16.20
C ASP A 29 10.00 -8.81 16.09
N LYS A 30 10.33 -9.89 15.36
CA LYS A 30 11.69 -10.42 15.28
C LYS A 30 12.40 -10.18 13.95
N LEU A 31 11.70 -10.23 12.82
CA LEU A 31 12.32 -10.16 11.50
C LEU A 31 12.46 -8.74 10.99
N LEU A 32 11.43 -7.91 11.15
CA LEU A 32 11.43 -6.54 10.64
C LEU A 32 12.45 -5.66 11.40
N LYS A 33 13.38 -5.03 10.68
CA LYS A 33 14.54 -4.32 11.28
C LYS A 33 14.46 -2.80 11.23
N THR A 34 13.74 -2.24 10.27
CA THR A 34 13.69 -0.79 10.08
C THR A 34 12.51 -0.16 10.82
N LYS A 35 12.49 1.17 10.90
CA LYS A 35 11.41 1.90 11.58
C LYS A 35 10.05 1.59 10.95
N PHE A 36 9.99 1.63 9.62
CA PHE A 36 8.80 1.37 8.84
C PHE A 36 9.08 0.34 7.75
N CYS A 37 8.22 -0.68 7.69
CA CYS A 37 8.28 -1.75 6.70
C CYS A 37 6.95 -1.81 5.97
N ASP A 38 6.94 -1.54 4.67
CA ASP A 38 5.72 -1.40 3.88
C ASP A 38 5.62 -2.58 2.91
N PRO A 39 4.72 -3.56 3.15
CA PRO A 39 4.48 -4.61 2.16
C PRO A 39 3.96 -4.05 0.84
N VAL A 40 3.12 -2.99 0.89
CA VAL A 40 2.70 -2.25 -0.30
C VAL A 40 2.50 -0.77 -0.01
N GLN A 41 2.93 0.06 -0.96
CA GLN A 41 2.66 1.49 -1.02
C GLN A 41 2.33 1.89 -2.45
N ILE A 42 1.24 2.63 -2.64
CA ILE A 42 0.86 3.26 -3.92
C ILE A 42 0.94 4.76 -3.74
N THR A 43 1.83 5.41 -4.49
CA THR A 43 2.02 6.85 -4.39
C THR A 43 2.80 7.43 -5.57
N GLN A 44 2.70 8.75 -5.76
CA GLN A 44 3.61 9.52 -6.60
C GLN A 44 4.73 10.21 -5.80
N LYS A 45 4.40 10.79 -4.64
CA LYS A 45 5.30 11.65 -3.85
C LYS A 45 5.66 11.09 -2.48
N GLY A 46 4.84 10.23 -1.89
CA GLY A 46 5.15 9.48 -0.67
C GLY A 46 3.98 9.08 0.20
N ALA A 47 4.28 8.31 1.24
CA ALA A 47 3.30 7.71 2.16
C ALA A 47 2.24 8.73 2.61
N ASN A 48 2.71 9.93 2.98
CA ASN A 48 1.86 10.98 3.53
C ASN A 48 1.47 12.05 2.49
N ASN A 49 1.74 11.83 1.20
CA ASN A 49 1.43 12.77 0.12
C ASN A 49 0.84 12.03 -1.09
N GLY A 50 -0.48 11.85 -1.07
CA GLY A 50 -1.20 11.07 -2.07
C GLY A 50 -0.77 9.60 -1.97
N GLY A 51 -0.94 9.00 -0.80
CA GLY A 51 -0.43 7.65 -0.50
C GLY A 51 -1.53 6.72 -0.02
N LEU A 52 -1.55 5.50 -0.58
CA LEU A 52 -2.31 4.36 -0.10
C LEU A 52 -1.34 3.25 0.28
N TRP A 53 -1.36 2.79 1.52
CA TRP A 53 -0.37 1.83 1.99
C TRP A 53 -0.86 1.06 3.20
N PHE A 54 -0.20 -0.05 3.48
CA PHE A 54 -0.15 -0.56 4.83
C PHE A 54 1.29 -0.90 5.20
N ASP A 55 1.59 -0.82 6.49
CA ASP A 55 2.94 -1.00 6.99
C ASP A 55 2.98 -1.61 8.39
N PHE A 56 4.19 -1.85 8.86
CA PHE A 56 4.53 -2.10 10.25
C PHE A 56 5.42 -0.99 10.79
N ASN A 57 5.01 -0.35 11.88
CA ASN A 57 5.80 0.68 12.57
C ASN A 57 6.82 0.07 13.55
N ASP A 58 7.54 0.91 14.30
CA ASP A 58 8.56 0.50 15.26
C ASP A 58 8.06 0.27 16.69
N ALA A 59 6.74 0.23 16.90
CA ALA A 59 6.17 -0.10 18.20
C ALA A 59 6.65 -1.47 18.71
N LYS A 60 6.54 -1.68 20.03
CA LYS A 60 6.95 -2.92 20.71
C LYS A 60 5.81 -3.42 21.60
N PRO A 61 5.09 -4.49 21.21
CA PRO A 61 5.12 -5.19 19.92
C PRO A 61 4.76 -4.29 18.73
N ARG A 62 5.14 -4.66 17.50
CA ARG A 62 4.87 -3.83 16.31
C ARG A 62 3.38 -3.66 16.08
N ASP A 63 3.00 -2.46 15.65
CA ASP A 63 1.66 -2.20 15.13
C ASP A 63 1.64 -2.45 13.63
N LEU A 64 0.45 -2.74 13.12
CA LEU A 64 0.15 -2.65 11.69
C LEU A 64 -0.71 -1.40 11.46
N ARG A 65 -0.47 -0.68 10.36
CA ARG A 65 -1.25 0.52 10.03
C ARG A 65 -1.67 0.50 8.57
N HIS A 66 -2.82 1.09 8.26
CA HIS A 66 -3.25 1.36 6.89
C HIS A 66 -3.52 2.85 6.74
N GLY A 67 -2.74 3.53 5.89
CA GLY A 67 -2.87 4.96 5.60
C GLY A 67 -3.50 5.24 4.23
N ALA A 68 -4.32 6.28 4.19
CA ALA A 68 -4.91 6.84 2.98
C ALA A 68 -4.82 8.37 2.97
N PHE A 69 -3.64 8.89 2.63
CA PHE A 69 -3.33 10.31 2.73
C PHE A 69 -3.62 11.04 1.43
N SER A 70 -4.23 12.22 1.54
CA SER A 70 -4.37 13.13 0.39
C SER A 70 -3.01 13.68 -0.02
N MET A 71 -2.93 14.12 -1.27
CA MET A 71 -1.82 14.94 -1.74
C MET A 71 -1.66 16.19 -0.88
N ILE A 72 -0.41 16.63 -0.70
CA ILE A 72 -0.07 17.87 -0.03
C ILE A 72 0.46 18.84 -1.09
N PRO A 73 -0.15 20.04 -1.27
CA PRO A 73 0.34 21.01 -2.23
C PRO A 73 1.73 21.50 -1.86
N ASP A 74 2.52 21.91 -2.84
CA ASP A 74 3.87 22.39 -2.59
C ASP A 74 3.83 23.61 -1.64
N GLY A 75 4.73 23.63 -0.66
CA GLY A 75 4.78 24.66 0.38
C GLY A 75 3.74 24.52 1.51
N GLN A 76 2.85 23.53 1.45
CA GLN A 76 1.91 23.24 2.54
C GLN A 76 2.43 22.12 3.44
N LYS A 77 1.96 22.12 4.69
CA LYS A 77 2.21 21.06 5.66
C LYS A 77 0.98 20.15 5.74
N GLY A 78 1.17 18.85 5.49
CA GLY A 78 0.13 17.85 5.70
C GLY A 78 -0.03 17.44 7.16
N ILE A 79 -0.99 16.55 7.38
CA ILE A 79 -1.20 15.88 8.66
C ILE A 79 -0.13 14.80 8.87
N GLY A 80 0.50 14.78 10.05
CA GLY A 80 1.49 13.77 10.42
C GLY A 80 0.84 12.43 10.80
N GLU A 81 1.58 11.33 10.70
CA GLU A 81 1.12 9.99 11.09
C GLU A 81 0.87 9.83 12.59
N ASP A 82 1.49 10.69 13.41
CA ASP A 82 1.31 10.77 14.85
C ASP A 82 0.02 11.50 15.25
N ASP A 83 -0.57 12.27 14.33
CA ASP A 83 -1.82 12.98 14.58
C ASP A 83 -2.99 11.97 14.74
N PRO A 84 -3.80 12.07 15.81
CA PRO A 84 -4.99 11.24 15.98
C PRO A 84 -6.01 11.35 14.83
N LYS A 85 -6.00 12.47 14.10
CA LYS A 85 -6.87 12.73 12.93
C LYS A 85 -6.26 12.27 11.61
N ALA A 86 -5.05 11.68 11.61
CA ALA A 86 -4.46 11.13 10.40
C ALA A 86 -5.44 10.11 9.76
N PRO A 87 -5.61 10.11 8.42
CA PRO A 87 -6.48 9.17 7.72
C PRO A 87 -5.86 7.77 7.74
N MET A 88 -5.89 7.13 8.90
CA MET A 88 -5.16 5.91 9.17
C MET A 88 -5.87 4.99 10.16
N VAL A 89 -5.99 3.73 9.78
CA VAL A 89 -6.35 2.63 10.68
C VAL A 89 -5.08 2.17 11.40
N ARG A 90 -5.16 1.92 12.71
CA ARG A 90 -4.04 1.45 13.53
C ARG A 90 -4.45 0.17 14.25
N VAL A 91 -3.61 -0.85 14.17
CA VAL A 91 -3.80 -2.16 14.80
C VAL A 91 -2.64 -2.39 15.74
N SER A 92 -2.88 -2.17 17.03
CA SER A 92 -1.81 -2.25 18.02
C SER A 92 -1.37 -3.68 18.28
N GLY A 93 -0.05 -3.91 18.31
CA GLY A 93 0.53 -5.20 18.66
C GLY A 93 0.05 -6.37 17.80
N ILE A 94 0.21 -6.25 16.48
CA ILE A 94 -0.30 -7.22 15.48
C ILE A 94 0.20 -8.66 15.72
N GLY A 95 1.41 -8.81 16.25
CA GLY A 95 1.90 -10.05 16.82
C GLY A 95 2.11 -11.22 15.85
N TRP A 96 2.17 -10.98 14.53
CA TRP A 96 2.37 -12.02 13.52
C TRP A 96 3.64 -12.84 13.74
N LYS A 97 3.58 -14.13 13.40
CA LYS A 97 4.67 -15.09 13.62
C LYS A 97 5.22 -15.63 12.30
N ALA A 98 6.50 -15.99 12.32
CA ALA A 98 7.27 -16.38 11.14
C ALA A 98 6.64 -17.51 10.30
N ASN A 99 5.78 -18.34 10.88
CA ASN A 99 5.21 -19.51 10.21
C ASN A 99 3.80 -19.28 9.64
N ASP A 100 3.16 -18.16 9.98
CA ASP A 100 1.76 -17.90 9.65
C ASP A 100 1.65 -17.05 8.39
N TRP A 101 0.75 -17.46 7.50
CA TRP A 101 0.34 -16.67 6.35
C TRP A 101 -0.90 -15.87 6.71
N HIS A 102 -0.88 -14.57 6.44
CA HIS A 102 -2.00 -13.67 6.64
C HIS A 102 -2.42 -13.04 5.31
N HIS A 103 -3.71 -13.05 5.02
CA HIS A 103 -4.26 -12.42 3.83
C HIS A 103 -4.63 -10.97 4.17
N VAL A 104 -4.01 -10.01 3.49
CA VAL A 104 -4.32 -8.58 3.67
C VAL A 104 -4.98 -8.05 2.41
N VAL A 105 -6.11 -7.36 2.60
CA VAL A 105 -6.77 -6.64 1.52
C VAL A 105 -6.97 -5.18 1.92
N LEU A 106 -6.51 -4.27 1.07
CA LEU A 106 -6.90 -2.87 1.10
C LEU A 106 -8.02 -2.66 0.08
N THR A 107 -9.11 -2.04 0.48
CA THR A 107 -10.17 -1.62 -0.45
C THR A 107 -10.31 -0.10 -0.37
N PHE A 108 -10.54 0.56 -1.48
CA PHE A 108 -10.78 2.00 -1.51
C PHE A 108 -11.87 2.34 -2.52
N LYS A 109 -12.76 3.24 -2.12
CA LYS A 109 -13.93 3.66 -2.88
C LYS A 109 -14.02 5.18 -2.85
N ASN A 110 -14.49 5.76 -3.96
CA ASN A 110 -14.76 7.19 -4.09
C ASN A 110 -13.55 8.09 -3.77
N LEU A 111 -12.34 7.66 -4.15
CA LEU A 111 -11.18 8.54 -4.10
C LEU A 111 -11.27 9.57 -5.22
N ASP A 112 -10.77 10.78 -4.99
CA ASP A 112 -10.75 11.91 -5.94
C ASP A 112 -12.13 12.43 -6.39
N THR A 113 -13.23 12.11 -5.70
CA THR A 113 -14.57 12.66 -5.99
C THR A 113 -14.75 14.13 -5.61
N GLY A 114 -13.86 14.66 -4.77
CA GLY A 114 -13.98 15.98 -4.14
C GLY A 114 -15.04 16.06 -3.03
N LYS A 115 -15.71 14.95 -2.69
CA LYS A 115 -16.75 14.88 -1.66
C LYS A 115 -16.26 14.11 -0.44
N PRO A 116 -16.86 14.32 0.75
CA PRO A 116 -16.50 13.57 1.96
C PRO A 116 -17.05 12.13 1.95
N ASP A 117 -16.97 11.43 0.82
CA ASP A 117 -17.54 10.10 0.58
C ASP A 117 -16.48 9.04 0.26
N ALA A 118 -15.18 9.38 0.40
CA ALA A 118 -14.11 8.42 0.30
C ALA A 118 -14.20 7.41 1.45
N LEU A 119 -14.03 6.13 1.12
CA LEU A 119 -13.97 5.03 2.06
C LEU A 119 -12.74 4.18 1.73
N THR A 120 -11.80 4.06 2.64
CA THR A 120 -10.74 3.05 2.56
C THR A 120 -10.84 2.11 3.75
N ALA A 121 -10.54 0.84 3.53
CA ALA A 121 -10.65 -0.18 4.56
C ALA A 121 -9.51 -1.19 4.43
N ILE A 122 -9.13 -1.75 5.57
CA ILE A 122 -8.19 -2.87 5.64
C ILE A 122 -8.89 -4.09 6.22
N TYR A 123 -8.66 -5.22 5.56
CA TYR A 123 -9.10 -6.53 5.98
C TYR A 123 -7.88 -7.41 6.24
N ILE A 124 -7.95 -8.22 7.28
CA ILE A 124 -6.95 -9.26 7.59
C ILE A 124 -7.70 -10.58 7.77
N ASP A 125 -7.24 -11.62 7.07
CA ASP A 125 -7.79 -12.98 7.11
C ASP A 125 -9.31 -13.01 6.87
N GLY A 126 -9.74 -12.25 5.84
CA GLY A 126 -11.14 -12.16 5.44
C GLY A 126 -12.04 -11.32 6.35
N LYS A 127 -11.49 -10.63 7.37
CA LYS A 127 -12.24 -9.83 8.36
C LYS A 127 -11.92 -8.36 8.26
N LEU A 128 -12.95 -7.51 8.33
CA LEU A 128 -12.76 -6.05 8.40
C LEU A 128 -12.07 -5.68 9.72
N ILE A 129 -10.97 -4.95 9.62
CA ILE A 129 -10.20 -4.50 10.79
C ILE A 129 -10.48 -3.03 11.10
N GLY A 130 -10.66 -2.20 10.08
CA GLY A 130 -11.01 -0.81 10.26
C GLY A 130 -11.13 -0.05 8.95
N GLU A 131 -11.61 1.19 9.08
CA GLU A 131 -11.95 2.06 7.95
C GLU A 131 -11.45 3.49 8.18
N VAL A 132 -11.14 4.17 7.09
CA VAL A 132 -11.08 5.63 7.00
C VAL A 132 -12.27 6.08 6.16
N LYS A 133 -13.13 6.94 6.71
CA LYS A 133 -14.36 7.43 6.06
C LYS A 133 -14.67 8.87 6.42
N ASP A 134 -15.73 9.40 5.81
CA ASP A 134 -16.27 10.75 6.04
C ASP A 134 -15.28 11.87 5.67
N ARG A 135 -14.50 11.66 4.61
CA ARG A 135 -13.42 12.56 4.18
C ARG A 135 -13.33 12.63 2.67
N ALA A 136 -12.93 13.80 2.17
CA ALA A 136 -12.49 13.93 0.79
C ALA A 136 -11.02 13.54 0.75
N ILE A 137 -10.69 12.49 0.00
CA ILE A 137 -9.31 12.04 -0.19
C ILE A 137 -8.94 12.25 -1.65
N ALA A 138 -8.00 13.16 -1.91
CA ALA A 138 -7.52 13.48 -3.25
C ALA A 138 -6.08 12.96 -3.41
N MET A 139 -5.86 12.06 -4.36
CA MET A 139 -4.53 11.49 -4.62
C MET A 139 -3.60 12.48 -5.31
N GLY A 140 -4.16 13.40 -6.11
CA GLY A 140 -3.38 14.42 -6.83
C GLY A 140 -2.34 13.85 -7.78
N TRP A 141 -2.53 12.61 -8.24
CA TRP A 141 -1.55 11.91 -9.06
C TRP A 141 -1.55 12.42 -10.51
N ASP A 142 -0.33 12.59 -11.03
CA ASP A 142 0.02 12.34 -12.41
C ASP A 142 0.25 10.84 -12.56
N ILE A 143 -0.68 10.14 -13.23
CA ILE A 143 -0.67 8.68 -13.31
C ILE A 143 0.57 8.13 -14.00
N GLU A 144 1.23 8.94 -14.84
CA GLU A 144 2.50 8.58 -15.48
C GLU A 144 3.67 8.51 -14.48
N LYS A 145 3.54 9.16 -13.32
CA LYS A 145 4.59 9.26 -12.28
C LYS A 145 4.27 8.47 -11.02
N ALA A 146 3.00 8.10 -10.82
CA ALA A 146 2.60 7.28 -9.70
C ALA A 146 3.11 5.84 -9.84
N GLY A 147 3.42 5.21 -8.72
CA GLY A 147 3.98 3.87 -8.66
C GLY A 147 3.39 3.01 -7.56
N ILE A 148 3.54 1.71 -7.73
CA ILE A 148 3.21 0.66 -6.78
C ILE A 148 4.54 0.07 -6.30
N TYR A 149 4.86 0.31 -5.04
CA TYR A 149 6.06 -0.16 -4.38
C TYR A 149 5.68 -1.36 -3.51
N ILE A 150 6.42 -2.45 -3.65
CA ILE A 150 6.15 -3.70 -2.95
C ILE A 150 7.39 -4.10 -2.16
N ALA A 151 7.18 -4.52 -0.90
CA ALA A 151 8.20 -4.97 0.03
C ALA A 151 9.29 -3.93 0.34
N ILE A 152 8.91 -2.68 0.64
CA ILE A 152 9.85 -1.67 1.14
C ILE A 152 10.28 -2.09 2.55
N ASN A 153 11.56 -2.42 2.73
CA ASN A 153 12.14 -2.91 4.00
C ASN A 153 11.45 -4.14 4.61
N TYR A 154 10.53 -4.79 3.90
CA TYR A 154 9.82 -5.96 4.38
C TYR A 154 10.75 -7.18 4.38
N ILE A 155 10.77 -7.92 5.48
CA ILE A 155 11.52 -9.17 5.61
C ILE A 155 10.51 -10.28 5.90
N GLY A 156 10.31 -11.14 4.91
CA GLY A 156 9.27 -12.16 4.92
C GLY A 156 8.99 -12.68 3.52
N LEU A 157 7.85 -13.36 3.35
CA LEU A 157 7.34 -13.80 2.06
C LEU A 157 6.07 -13.05 1.72
N LEU A 158 5.91 -12.75 0.44
CA LEU A 158 4.68 -12.22 -0.14
C LEU A 158 4.23 -13.18 -1.25
N ASP A 159 2.92 -13.41 -1.35
CA ASP A 159 2.35 -14.23 -2.41
C ASP A 159 0.99 -13.68 -2.88
N GLU A 160 0.54 -14.10 -4.07
CA GLU A 160 -0.74 -13.75 -4.69
C GLU A 160 -1.08 -12.24 -4.64
N PHE A 161 -0.09 -11.40 -4.99
CA PHE A 161 -0.33 -9.97 -5.16
C PHE A 161 -1.31 -9.73 -6.30
N ALA A 162 -2.45 -9.11 -6.01
CA ALA A 162 -3.50 -8.81 -6.97
C ALA A 162 -4.05 -7.40 -6.80
N LEU A 163 -4.45 -6.80 -7.92
CA LEU A 163 -5.08 -5.50 -8.01
C LEU A 163 -6.46 -5.65 -8.65
N PHE A 164 -7.43 -4.91 -8.13
CA PHE A 164 -8.81 -4.91 -8.63
C PHE A 164 -9.22 -3.48 -8.98
N ASP A 165 -10.02 -3.33 -10.02
CA ASP A 165 -10.61 -2.07 -10.48
C ASP A 165 -11.91 -1.71 -9.74
N LYS A 166 -12.26 -2.48 -8.71
CA LYS A 166 -13.37 -2.24 -7.81
C LYS A 166 -12.95 -2.34 -6.35
N ALA A 167 -13.66 -1.61 -5.49
CA ALA A 167 -13.64 -1.88 -4.06
C ALA A 167 -14.35 -3.22 -3.82
N LEU A 168 -13.61 -4.23 -3.37
CA LEU A 168 -14.18 -5.50 -2.97
C LEU A 168 -15.06 -5.29 -1.74
N THR A 169 -16.20 -5.96 -1.69
CA THR A 169 -17.05 -6.01 -0.51
C THR A 169 -16.45 -6.93 0.56
N GLY A 170 -16.88 -6.79 1.82
CA GLY A 170 -16.43 -7.71 2.87
C GLY A 170 -16.72 -9.19 2.57
N GLU A 171 -17.84 -9.48 1.89
CA GLU A 171 -18.17 -10.83 1.42
C GLU A 171 -17.19 -11.32 0.35
N GLU A 172 -16.87 -10.49 -0.64
CA GLU A 172 -15.89 -10.83 -1.67
C GLU A 172 -14.48 -11.02 -1.08
N VAL A 173 -14.09 -10.22 -0.10
CA VAL A 173 -12.81 -10.37 0.61
C VAL A 173 -12.79 -11.67 1.42
N SER A 174 -13.86 -11.98 2.16
CA SER A 174 -13.99 -13.24 2.89
C SER A 174 -13.97 -14.46 1.96
N HIS A 175 -14.62 -14.34 0.80
CA HIS A 175 -14.62 -15.37 -0.22
C HIS A 175 -13.23 -15.57 -0.83
N LEU A 176 -12.54 -14.49 -1.20
CA LEU A 176 -11.17 -14.54 -1.74
C LEU A 176 -10.18 -15.13 -0.73
N HIS A 177 -10.30 -14.80 0.56
CA HIS A 177 -9.45 -15.38 1.61
C HIS A 177 -9.58 -16.90 1.70
N LYS A 178 -10.81 -17.43 1.59
CA LYS A 178 -11.11 -18.87 1.65
C LYS A 178 -10.73 -19.61 0.37
N ASN A 179 -10.66 -18.90 -0.75
CA ASN A 179 -10.48 -19.47 -2.08
C ASN A 179 -9.37 -18.70 -2.85
N PRO A 180 -8.12 -18.68 -2.34
CA PRO A 180 -7.04 -17.92 -2.98
C PRO A 180 -6.71 -18.41 -4.40
N GLU A 181 -7.03 -19.66 -4.71
CA GLU A 181 -6.85 -20.27 -6.03
C GLU A 181 -7.68 -19.60 -7.13
N LEU A 182 -8.70 -18.79 -6.78
CA LEU A 182 -9.45 -17.96 -7.72
C LEU A 182 -8.56 -17.00 -8.52
N LEU A 183 -7.38 -16.66 -8.00
CA LEU A 183 -6.39 -15.83 -8.70
C LEU A 183 -5.53 -16.63 -9.68
N SER A 184 -5.47 -17.95 -9.55
CA SER A 184 -4.60 -18.81 -10.38
C SER A 184 -4.84 -18.65 -11.89
N PRO A 185 -6.09 -18.57 -12.39
CA PRO A 185 -6.33 -18.36 -13.82
C PRO A 185 -5.89 -16.99 -14.34
N LEU A 186 -5.74 -15.99 -13.45
CA LEU A 186 -5.32 -14.63 -13.80
C LEU A 186 -3.80 -14.53 -13.98
N LYS A 187 -3.05 -15.48 -13.43
CA LYS A 187 -1.64 -15.65 -13.76
C LYS A 187 -1.57 -16.01 -15.23
N LYS A 188 -1.27 -15.03 -16.10
CA LYS A 188 -0.93 -15.33 -17.51
C LYS A 188 0.03 -16.52 -17.46
N LYS A 189 -0.23 -17.58 -18.23
CA LYS A 189 0.86 -18.50 -18.60
C LYS A 189 1.96 -17.57 -19.10
N ALA A 190 3.11 -17.57 -18.44
CA ALA A 190 4.24 -16.79 -18.90
C ALA A 190 4.39 -17.11 -20.38
N ALA A 191 4.11 -16.14 -21.25
CA ALA A 191 4.51 -16.27 -22.62
C ALA A 191 6.02 -16.37 -22.51
N LEU A 192 6.58 -17.54 -22.84
CA LEU A 192 8.02 -17.76 -23.03
C LEU A 192 8.52 -16.96 -24.25
N GLU A 193 7.84 -15.89 -24.63
CA GLU A 193 8.23 -14.97 -25.68
C GLU A 193 8.87 -13.79 -24.98
N ASN A 194 10.21 -13.83 -24.97
CA ASN A 194 11.15 -12.75 -24.71
C ASN A 194 10.52 -11.55 -23.98
N PRO A 195 10.62 -11.46 -22.65
CA PRO A 195 10.23 -10.23 -21.98
C PRO A 195 10.92 -9.07 -22.72
N PRO A 196 10.20 -7.99 -23.11
CA PRO A 196 10.89 -6.78 -23.55
C PRO A 196 11.88 -6.49 -22.44
N ALA A 197 13.16 -6.36 -22.79
CA ALA A 197 14.22 -6.16 -21.81
C ALA A 197 13.72 -5.12 -20.82
N SER A 198 13.34 -5.57 -19.62
CA SER A 198 13.17 -4.66 -18.51
C SER A 198 14.53 -4.00 -18.49
N THR A 199 14.57 -2.70 -18.80
CA THR A 199 15.70 -1.89 -18.40
C THR A 199 15.78 -2.14 -16.91
N ALA A 200 16.65 -3.06 -16.53
CA ALA A 200 16.89 -3.40 -15.16
C ALA A 200 17.43 -2.09 -14.61
N ILE A 201 16.56 -1.36 -13.91
CA ILE A 201 17.00 -0.30 -13.05
C ILE A 201 18.00 -1.01 -12.14
N THR A 202 19.27 -0.69 -12.37
CA THR A 202 20.36 -1.44 -11.76
C THR A 202 20.17 -1.42 -10.24
N SER A 203 20.71 -2.41 -9.53
CA SER A 203 20.65 -2.47 -8.07
C SER A 203 21.20 -1.20 -7.39
N GLU A 204 21.87 -0.31 -8.13
CA GLU A 204 22.30 1.01 -7.68
C GLU A 204 21.30 2.15 -7.94
N GLU A 205 20.44 2.05 -8.95
CA GLU A 205 19.47 3.11 -9.31
C GLU A 205 18.21 3.07 -8.44
N VAL A 206 17.77 1.88 -7.98
CA VAL A 206 16.65 1.77 -7.02
C VAL A 206 17.01 2.41 -5.66
N PRO A 207 18.19 2.16 -5.06
CA PRO A 207 18.63 2.89 -3.88
C PRO A 207 18.87 4.36 -4.15
N ARG A 208 19.28 4.79 -5.35
CA ARG A 208 19.46 6.21 -5.70
C ARG A 208 18.13 6.94 -5.77
N GLY A 209 17.12 6.34 -6.39
CA GLY A 209 15.74 6.84 -6.44
C GLY A 209 15.12 6.93 -5.05
N LEU A 210 15.20 5.86 -4.24
CA LEU A 210 14.73 5.85 -2.86
C LEU A 210 15.53 6.82 -1.96
N LYS A 211 16.86 6.87 -2.06
CA LYS A 211 17.68 7.80 -1.25
C LYS A 211 17.41 9.26 -1.62
N ASN A 212 17.21 9.57 -2.91
CA ASN A 212 16.87 10.92 -3.34
C ASN A 212 15.44 11.30 -2.95
N PHE A 213 14.54 10.34 -2.94
CA PHE A 213 13.18 10.48 -2.43
C PHE A 213 13.19 10.78 -0.91
N TYR A 214 13.85 9.93 -0.12
CA TYR A 214 13.97 10.13 1.33
C TYR A 214 14.77 11.37 1.73
N ARG A 215 15.80 11.78 0.96
CA ARG A 215 16.51 13.05 1.21
C ARG A 215 15.67 14.29 0.95
N LYS A 216 14.69 14.21 0.03
CA LYS A 216 13.83 15.36 -0.30
C LYS A 216 12.63 15.46 0.64
N THR A 217 12.22 14.38 1.29
CA THR A 217 11.07 14.35 2.18
C THR A 217 11.44 14.34 3.66
N ALA A 218 12.66 13.92 4.04
CA ALA A 218 13.09 13.94 5.43
C ALA A 218 13.30 15.37 5.94
N ARG A 219 12.74 15.65 7.13
CA ARG A 219 13.09 16.84 7.90
C ARG A 219 14.54 16.72 8.42
N PRO A 220 15.19 17.83 8.82
CA PRO A 220 16.57 17.81 9.32
C PRO A 220 16.82 16.88 10.52
N ASP A 221 15.78 16.48 11.23
CA ASP A 221 15.82 15.55 12.38
C ASP A 221 15.71 14.06 11.98
N GLY A 222 15.65 13.75 10.68
CA GLY A 222 15.55 12.38 10.18
C GLY A 222 14.17 11.74 10.33
N SER A 223 13.14 12.52 10.67
CA SER A 223 11.74 12.10 10.54
C SER A 223 11.21 12.34 9.14
N PHE A 224 10.26 11.50 8.71
CA PHE A 224 9.54 11.63 7.43
C PHE A 224 8.32 12.54 7.58
#